data_AF-A0A091RKW2-F1
#
_entry.id   AF-A0A091RKW2-F1
#
_cell.length_a   1.000
_cell.length_b   1.000
_cell.length_c   1.000
_cell.angle_alpha   90.00
_cell.angle_beta   90.00
_cell.angle_gamma   90.00
#
_symmetry.space_group_name_H-M   'P 1'
#
loop_
_entity.id
_entity.type
_entity.pdbx_description
1 polymer ?
#
loop_
_entity_poly.entity_id
_entity_poly.type
_entity_poly.pdbx_seq_one_letter_code
_entity_poly.pdbx_strand_id
1 'polypeptide(L)'
;AVYLCKRTMQNKARLELADYEAESLARLQRAFARKWEFIFMQAEAQAKVDKKRDKIERKILDSQERAFWDVHRPVPGCVNTTEVDIKKSSRMRNPHKTRKSVYGLQNDIRSHSPTHTPIPETKPPTEDELHQEIKHWQMQLDRHRLKMSKVAESLLAYTEQYLEYDPFLVPPDPSNPWISDDTTFWELEASKEPGQQRVKRWGFGMDEALKDPVGREQFLKFLESEFSSENLR
;
A
#
# COMPACT_ATOMS: atom_id res chain seq x y z
N ALA A 1 23.28 9.73 -19.94
CA ALA A 1 24.61 10.03 -20.52
C ALA A 1 24.47 11.00 -21.71
N VAL A 2 23.80 10.60 -22.79
CA VAL A 2 23.55 11.47 -23.98
C VAL A 2 22.94 12.82 -23.59
N TYR A 3 21.90 12.85 -22.75
CA TYR A 3 21.27 14.10 -22.28
C TYR A 3 22.26 15.07 -21.61
N LEU A 4 23.02 14.59 -20.61
CA LEU A 4 24.00 15.41 -19.90
C LEU A 4 25.13 15.88 -20.83
N CYS A 5 25.61 15.00 -21.71
CA CYS A 5 26.61 15.35 -22.74
C CYS A 5 26.08 16.40 -23.72
N LYS A 6 24.81 16.28 -24.15
CA LYS A 6 24.16 17.26 -25.03
C LYS A 6 24.11 18.63 -24.35
N ARG A 7 23.76 18.67 -23.05
CA ARG A 7 23.69 19.93 -22.28
C ARG A 7 25.04 20.63 -22.14
N THR A 8 26.13 19.89 -21.89
CA THR A 8 27.47 20.48 -21.81
C THR A 8 27.92 21.11 -23.14
N MET A 9 27.38 20.66 -24.28
CA MET A 9 27.75 21.19 -25.61
C MET A 9 27.01 22.47 -25.99
N GLN A 10 25.96 22.86 -25.26
CA GLN A 10 25.11 23.99 -25.67
C GLN A 10 25.64 25.37 -25.24
N ASN A 11 26.70 25.45 -24.41
CA ASN A 11 27.37 26.68 -23.96
C ASN A 11 26.41 27.82 -23.58
N LYS A 12 25.36 27.50 -22.82
CA LYS A 12 24.36 28.45 -22.32
C LYS A 12 24.24 28.31 -20.81
N ALA A 13 24.33 29.42 -20.07
CA ALA A 13 24.21 29.45 -18.61
C ALA A 13 22.96 28.71 -18.08
N ARG A 14 21.79 28.86 -18.74
CA ARG A 14 20.55 28.15 -18.37
C ARG A 14 20.66 26.62 -18.41
N LEU A 15 21.58 26.08 -19.20
CA LEU A 15 21.75 24.65 -19.45
C LEU A 15 23.00 24.09 -18.76
N GLU A 16 23.74 24.92 -18.02
CA GLU A 16 24.86 24.48 -17.20
C GLU A 16 24.43 23.37 -16.25
N LEU A 17 25.34 22.44 -16.03
CA LEU A 17 25.10 21.31 -15.15
C LEU A 17 25.18 21.79 -13.71
N ALA A 18 24.21 21.40 -12.89
CA ALA A 18 24.37 21.48 -11.45
C ALA A 18 25.45 20.48 -10.98
N ASP A 19 25.98 20.66 -9.78
CA ASP A 19 27.08 19.84 -9.26
C ASP A 19 26.76 18.33 -9.28
N TYR A 20 25.57 17.94 -8.82
CA TYR A 20 25.13 16.54 -8.83
C TYR A 20 25.00 15.95 -10.25
N GLU A 21 24.68 16.79 -11.25
CA GLU A 21 24.60 16.41 -12.65
C GLU A 21 26.00 16.24 -13.24
N ALA A 22 26.94 17.12 -12.88
CA ALA A 22 28.35 17.01 -13.26
C ALA A 22 29.02 15.76 -12.67
N GLU A 23 28.76 15.46 -11.40
CA GLU A 23 29.20 14.22 -10.77
C GLU A 23 28.59 12.98 -11.45
N SER A 24 27.29 13.04 -11.78
CA SER A 24 26.61 11.99 -12.52
C SER A 24 27.24 11.77 -13.89
N LEU A 25 27.58 12.85 -14.61
CA LEU A 25 28.27 12.80 -15.88
C LEU A 25 29.66 12.16 -15.74
N ALA A 26 30.45 12.56 -14.74
CA ALA A 26 31.76 11.98 -14.47
C ALA A 26 31.69 10.48 -14.15
N ARG A 27 30.69 10.04 -13.37
CA ARG A 27 30.42 8.61 -13.13
C ARG A 27 30.07 7.87 -14.42
N LEU A 28 29.22 8.46 -15.26
CA LEU A 28 28.79 7.86 -16.52
C LEU A 28 29.93 7.78 -17.55
N GLN A 29 30.81 8.78 -17.60
CA GLN A 29 32.02 8.77 -18.45
C GLN A 29 32.96 7.63 -18.07
N ARG A 30 33.17 7.39 -16.77
CA ARG A 30 33.93 6.24 -16.30
C ARG A 30 33.25 4.92 -16.63
N ALA A 31 31.94 4.80 -16.38
CA ALA A 31 31.18 3.56 -16.65
C ALA A 31 31.10 3.21 -18.14
N PHE A 32 31.02 4.21 -19.01
CA PHE A 32 30.85 4.02 -20.46
C PHE A 32 32.08 4.45 -21.29
N ALA A 33 33.28 4.46 -20.70
CA ALA A 33 34.49 5.01 -21.32
C ALA A 33 34.73 4.48 -22.75
N ARG A 34 34.63 3.16 -22.95
CA ARG A 34 34.83 2.51 -24.26
C ARG A 34 33.77 2.84 -25.32
N LYS A 35 32.59 3.31 -24.89
CA LYS A 35 31.48 3.69 -25.77
C LYS A 35 31.25 5.20 -25.79
N TRP A 36 32.16 5.98 -25.20
CA TRP A 36 31.96 7.41 -25.01
C TRP A 36 31.87 8.17 -26.34
N GLU A 37 32.67 7.78 -27.34
CA GLU A 37 32.61 8.36 -28.68
C GLU A 37 31.22 8.23 -29.32
N PHE A 38 30.56 7.07 -29.18
CA PHE A 38 29.21 6.88 -29.68
C PHE A 38 28.18 7.74 -28.93
N ILE A 39 28.33 7.87 -27.60
CA ILE A 39 27.46 8.73 -26.77
C ILE A 39 27.62 10.19 -27.20
N PHE A 40 28.85 10.63 -27.44
CA PHE A 40 29.16 11.99 -27.91
C PHE A 40 28.59 12.25 -29.30
N MET A 41 28.80 11.33 -30.24
CA MET A 41 28.26 11.43 -31.61
C MET A 41 26.74 11.52 -31.61
N GLN A 42 26.07 10.72 -30.77
CA GLN A 42 24.61 10.76 -30.60
C GLN A 42 24.14 12.09 -30.00
N ALA A 43 24.83 12.61 -28.99
CA ALA A 43 24.51 13.91 -28.38
C ALA A 43 24.69 15.06 -29.38
N GLU A 44 25.74 15.02 -30.20
CA GLU A 44 26.01 16.02 -31.23
C GLU A 44 24.92 16.01 -32.32
N ALA A 45 24.54 14.82 -32.80
CA ALA A 45 23.48 14.66 -33.79
C ALA A 45 22.14 15.22 -33.26
N GLN A 46 21.79 14.94 -32.01
CA GLN A 46 20.58 15.46 -31.38
C GLN A 46 20.64 16.99 -31.22
N ALA A 47 21.79 17.55 -30.80
CA ALA A 47 21.98 18.99 -30.72
C ALA A 47 21.87 19.70 -32.09
N LYS A 48 22.33 19.05 -33.17
CA LYS A 48 22.17 19.56 -34.55
C LYS A 48 20.70 19.62 -34.96
N VAL A 49 19.88 18.64 -34.58
CA VAL A 49 18.44 18.65 -34.82
C VAL A 49 17.76 19.75 -33.99
N ASP A 50 18.08 19.85 -32.70
CA ASP A 50 17.52 20.87 -31.80
C ASP A 50 17.83 22.30 -32.30
N LYS A 51 18.98 22.51 -32.95
CA LYS A 51 19.36 23.79 -33.56
C LYS A 51 18.49 24.23 -34.74
N LYS A 52 17.81 23.30 -35.42
CA LYS A 52 16.92 23.61 -36.56
C LYS A 52 15.54 24.12 -36.14
N ARG A 53 15.16 23.90 -34.88
CA ARG A 53 13.88 24.37 -34.33
C ARG A 53 13.92 25.85 -34.00
N ASP A 54 12.75 26.47 -33.93
CA ASP A 54 12.65 27.85 -33.47
C ASP A 54 13.11 28.00 -32.01
N LYS A 55 13.32 29.24 -31.56
CA LYS A 55 13.86 29.53 -30.23
C LYS A 55 12.89 29.17 -29.09
N ILE A 56 11.58 29.33 -29.31
CA ILE A 56 10.56 29.17 -28.29
C ILE A 56 10.26 27.69 -28.09
N GLU A 57 9.99 26.97 -29.17
CA GLU A 57 9.78 25.53 -29.25
C GLU A 57 10.98 24.79 -28.62
N ARG A 58 12.21 25.16 -28.98
CA ARG A 58 13.41 24.57 -28.40
C ARG A 58 13.47 24.79 -26.88
N LYS A 59 13.13 26.00 -26.39
CA LYS A 59 13.15 26.31 -24.95
C LYS A 59 12.18 25.43 -24.18
N ILE A 60 10.98 25.17 -24.74
CA ILE A 60 9.94 24.32 -24.17
C ILE A 60 10.39 22.86 -24.16
N LEU A 61 10.88 22.34 -25.29
CA LEU A 61 11.33 20.95 -25.40
C LEU A 61 12.53 20.66 -24.49
N ASP A 62 13.51 21.56 -24.38
CA ASP A 62 14.61 21.44 -23.43
C ASP A 62 14.09 21.36 -21.98
N SER A 63 13.05 22.13 -21.65
CA SER A 63 12.45 22.14 -20.32
C SER A 63 11.67 20.86 -20.03
N GLN A 64 10.96 20.32 -21.01
CA GLN A 64 10.25 19.04 -20.88
C GLN A 64 11.21 17.88 -20.71
N GLU A 65 12.29 17.84 -21.51
CA GLU A 65 13.32 16.81 -21.38
C GLU A 65 14.02 16.92 -20.01
N ARG A 66 14.26 18.13 -19.50
CA ARG A 66 14.75 18.33 -18.14
C ARG A 66 13.79 17.77 -17.10
N ALA A 67 12.51 18.13 -17.17
CA ALA A 67 11.50 17.64 -16.23
C ALA A 67 11.39 16.11 -16.23
N PHE A 68 11.54 15.45 -17.38
CA PHE A 68 11.60 13.99 -17.47
C PHE A 68 12.77 13.42 -16.64
N TRP A 69 13.96 14.02 -16.76
CA TRP A 69 15.14 13.57 -16.03
C TRP A 69 15.10 13.94 -14.55
N ASP A 70 14.48 15.05 -14.17
CA ASP A 70 14.26 15.43 -12.76
C ASP A 70 13.43 14.36 -12.02
N VAL A 71 12.55 13.64 -12.72
CA VAL A 71 11.79 12.50 -12.15
C VAL A 71 12.63 11.22 -12.07
N HIS A 72 13.34 10.87 -13.14
CA HIS A 72 14.03 9.58 -13.25
C HIS A 72 15.43 9.58 -12.62
N ARG A 73 16.04 10.75 -12.45
CA ARG A 73 17.35 10.99 -11.84
C ARG A 73 17.22 12.21 -10.92
N PRO A 74 16.42 12.10 -9.85
CA PRO A 74 16.09 13.22 -8.99
C PRO A 74 17.33 13.76 -8.29
N VAL A 75 17.22 15.02 -7.86
CA VAL A 75 18.23 15.68 -7.03
C VAL A 75 18.46 14.82 -5.77
N PRO A 76 19.72 14.60 -5.34
CA PRO A 76 20.00 13.88 -4.10
C PRO A 76 19.22 14.47 -2.91
N GLY A 77 18.54 13.61 -2.15
CA GLY A 77 17.66 14.02 -1.05
C GLY A 77 16.17 14.12 -1.42
N CYS A 78 15.84 14.21 -2.72
CA CYS A 78 14.45 14.10 -3.17
C CYS A 78 14.00 12.63 -3.23
N VAL A 79 12.73 12.39 -2.91
CA VAL A 79 12.10 11.07 -3.05
C VAL A 79 12.07 10.66 -4.51
N ASN A 80 12.54 9.45 -4.81
CA ASN A 80 12.50 8.89 -6.15
C ASN A 80 11.16 8.20 -6.41
N THR A 81 10.27 8.89 -7.13
CA THR A 81 8.92 8.41 -7.43
C THR A 81 8.87 7.22 -8.39
N THR A 82 10.01 6.88 -9.02
CA THR A 82 10.12 5.72 -9.91
C THR A 82 10.47 4.43 -9.16
N GLU A 83 10.77 4.50 -7.86
CA GLU A 83 11.00 3.33 -7.03
C GLU A 83 9.70 2.54 -6.85
N VAL A 84 9.80 1.23 -7.07
CA VAL A 84 8.69 0.30 -6.96
C VAL A 84 8.94 -0.67 -5.80
N ASP A 85 7.90 -0.92 -5.01
CA ASP A 85 7.94 -1.91 -3.95
C ASP A 85 8.37 -3.29 -4.49
N ILE A 86 9.30 -3.95 -3.79
CA ILE A 86 9.90 -5.22 -4.22
C ILE A 86 8.87 -6.31 -4.51
N LYS A 87 7.76 -6.35 -3.76
CA LYS A 87 6.67 -7.30 -3.98
C LYS A 87 5.96 -7.00 -5.29
N LYS A 88 5.77 -5.72 -5.64
CA LYS A 88 5.18 -5.33 -6.94
C LYS A 88 6.13 -5.67 -8.10
N SER A 89 7.43 -5.40 -7.96
CA SER A 89 8.44 -5.71 -8.97
C SER A 89 8.51 -7.21 -9.28
N SER A 90 8.42 -8.05 -8.24
CA SER A 90 8.45 -9.51 -8.40
C SER A 90 7.23 -10.05 -9.14
N ARG A 91 6.03 -9.48 -8.91
CA ARG A 91 4.78 -9.92 -9.56
C ARG A 91 4.78 -9.58 -11.05
N MET A 92 5.33 -8.42 -11.41
CA MET A 92 5.42 -7.98 -12.81
C MET A 92 6.35 -8.88 -13.64
N ARG A 93 7.37 -9.50 -13.02
CA ARG A 93 8.28 -10.45 -13.69
C ARG A 93 7.70 -11.85 -13.87
N ASN A 94 6.70 -12.26 -13.08
CA ASN A 94 6.10 -13.61 -13.12
C ASN A 94 4.57 -13.57 -13.00
N PRO A 95 3.84 -13.12 -14.04
CA PRO A 95 2.38 -12.95 -14.00
C PRO A 95 1.62 -14.27 -13.76
N HIS A 96 2.19 -15.39 -14.21
CA HIS A 96 1.54 -16.71 -14.16
C HIS A 96 1.48 -17.34 -12.76
N LYS A 97 2.30 -16.89 -11.79
CA LYS A 97 2.29 -17.46 -10.43
C LYS A 97 1.29 -16.79 -9.49
N THR A 98 0.71 -15.66 -9.87
CA THR A 98 -0.09 -14.80 -8.98
C THR A 98 -1.61 -14.90 -9.17
N ARG A 99 -2.06 -15.87 -9.98
CA ARG A 99 -3.48 -16.02 -10.36
C ARG A 99 -4.39 -16.68 -9.30
N LYS A 100 -3.96 -16.77 -8.03
CA LYS A 100 -4.78 -17.34 -6.95
C LYS A 100 -5.01 -16.32 -5.86
N SER A 101 -5.90 -15.38 -6.12
CA SER A 101 -6.57 -14.64 -5.04
C SER A 101 -7.89 -15.34 -4.74
N VAL A 102 -8.08 -15.78 -3.50
CA VAL A 102 -9.27 -16.54 -3.04
C VAL A 102 -10.51 -15.65 -2.93
N TYR A 103 -10.36 -14.32 -2.98
CA TYR A 103 -11.46 -13.34 -2.95
C TYR A 103 -11.30 -12.21 -3.98
N GLY A 104 -10.48 -12.40 -5.02
CA GLY A 104 -10.12 -11.33 -5.95
C GLY A 104 -11.21 -11.06 -6.98
N LEU A 105 -12.02 -10.02 -6.75
CA LEU A 105 -12.58 -9.25 -7.87
C LEU A 105 -11.43 -8.93 -8.83
N GLN A 106 -11.57 -9.28 -10.10
CA GLN A 106 -10.60 -8.96 -11.13
C GLN A 106 -10.61 -7.44 -11.35
N ASN A 107 -9.82 -6.71 -10.56
CA ASN A 107 -9.63 -5.27 -10.74
C ASN A 107 -8.81 -5.05 -12.01
N ASP A 108 -9.48 -4.99 -13.15
CA ASP A 108 -8.95 -4.48 -14.42
C ASP A 108 -8.85 -2.94 -14.41
N ILE A 109 -8.31 -2.34 -13.33
CA ILE A 109 -7.92 -0.93 -13.33
C ILE A 109 -6.54 -0.84 -13.98
N ARG A 110 -6.54 -0.96 -15.31
CA ARG A 110 -5.40 -0.68 -16.19
C ARG A 110 -5.12 0.82 -16.18
N SER A 111 -4.24 1.27 -15.30
CA SER A 111 -3.54 2.54 -15.47
C SER A 111 -2.34 2.29 -16.41
N HIS A 112 -2.59 2.30 -17.72
CA HIS A 112 -1.53 2.17 -18.73
C HIS A 112 -1.56 3.36 -19.69
N SER A 113 -0.45 4.10 -19.73
CA SER A 113 -0.03 4.87 -20.90
C SER A 113 0.18 3.92 -22.10
N PRO A 114 -0.01 4.39 -23.34
CA PRO A 114 -0.07 3.51 -24.51
C PRO A 114 1.35 3.13 -24.93
N THR A 115 1.83 1.97 -24.47
CA THR A 115 2.97 1.31 -25.11
C THR A 115 2.62 -0.16 -25.24
N HIS A 116 2.45 -0.57 -26.49
CA HIS A 116 2.23 -1.93 -26.99
C HIS A 116 2.68 -3.04 -26.03
N THR A 117 1.75 -3.52 -25.20
CA THR A 117 1.83 -4.86 -24.62
C THR A 117 0.92 -5.77 -25.45
N PRO A 118 1.39 -6.89 -25.99
CA PRO A 118 0.52 -7.82 -26.70
C PRO A 118 -0.58 -8.29 -25.74
N ILE A 119 -1.82 -8.21 -26.22
CA ILE A 119 -3.00 -8.74 -25.52
C ILE A 119 -2.73 -10.23 -25.28
N PRO A 120 -2.81 -10.74 -24.03
CA PRO A 120 -2.64 -12.17 -23.80
C PRO A 120 -3.76 -12.90 -24.56
N GLU A 121 -3.39 -13.75 -25.51
CA GLU A 121 -4.33 -14.66 -26.17
C GLU A 121 -4.99 -15.53 -25.08
N THR A 122 -6.29 -15.31 -24.87
CA THR A 122 -7.10 -16.15 -23.99
C THR A 122 -7.26 -17.50 -24.65
N LYS A 123 -6.37 -18.43 -24.32
CA LYS A 123 -6.53 -19.85 -24.69
C LYS A 123 -7.87 -20.35 -24.14
N PRO A 124 -8.64 -21.15 -24.90
CA PRO A 124 -9.84 -21.78 -24.37
C PRO A 124 -9.44 -22.69 -23.19
N PRO A 125 -10.25 -22.72 -22.11
CA PRO A 125 -9.94 -23.53 -20.94
C PRO A 125 -9.95 -25.01 -21.29
N THR A 126 -9.11 -25.79 -20.62
CA THR A 126 -9.12 -27.26 -20.77
C THR A 126 -10.31 -27.87 -20.03
N GLU A 127 -10.69 -29.10 -20.38
CA GLU A 127 -11.77 -29.83 -19.71
C GLU A 127 -11.54 -29.97 -18.20
N ASP A 128 -10.30 -30.21 -17.79
CA ASP A 128 -9.90 -30.27 -16.38
C ASP A 128 -10.09 -28.92 -15.65
N GLU A 129 -9.80 -27.81 -16.33
CA GLU A 129 -10.02 -26.46 -15.79
C GLU A 129 -11.51 -26.19 -15.59
N LEU A 130 -12.35 -26.60 -16.55
CA LEU A 130 -13.81 -26.49 -16.45
C LEU A 130 -14.37 -27.32 -15.29
N HIS A 131 -13.90 -28.56 -15.10
CA HIS A 131 -14.28 -29.37 -13.95
C HIS A 131 -13.90 -28.73 -12.61
N GLN A 132 -12.72 -28.11 -12.52
CA GLN A 132 -12.29 -27.37 -11.34
C GLN A 132 -13.16 -26.13 -11.09
N GLU A 133 -13.53 -25.39 -12.13
CA GLU A 133 -14.44 -24.24 -12.02
C GLU A 133 -15.83 -24.67 -11.55
N ILE A 134 -16.40 -25.75 -12.11
CA ILE A 134 -17.71 -26.28 -11.67
C ILE A 134 -17.66 -26.65 -10.18
N LYS A 135 -16.62 -27.38 -9.75
CA LYS A 135 -16.43 -27.74 -8.34
C LYS A 135 -16.29 -26.49 -7.46
N HIS A 136 -15.56 -25.47 -7.92
CA HIS A 136 -15.41 -24.21 -7.22
C HIS A 136 -16.76 -23.51 -7.04
N TRP A 137 -17.53 -23.37 -8.11
CA TRP A 137 -18.83 -22.69 -8.06
C TRP A 137 -19.85 -23.45 -7.22
N GLN A 138 -19.86 -24.79 -7.26
CA GLN A 138 -20.70 -25.59 -6.39
C GLN A 138 -20.40 -25.30 -4.91
N MET A 139 -19.12 -25.29 -4.52
CA MET A 139 -18.74 -24.92 -3.15
C MET A 139 -19.15 -23.49 -2.78
N GLN A 140 -19.15 -22.53 -3.73
CA GLN A 140 -19.61 -21.17 -3.45
C GLN A 140 -21.12 -21.07 -3.30
N LEU A 141 -21.90 -21.92 -3.99
CA LEU A 141 -23.36 -21.95 -3.87
C LEU A 141 -23.80 -22.54 -2.53
N ASP A 142 -23.08 -23.55 -2.03
CA ASP A 142 -23.39 -24.21 -0.75
C ASP A 142 -23.10 -23.32 0.48
N ARG A 143 -22.44 -22.17 0.30
CA ARG A 143 -22.19 -21.20 1.38
C ARG A 143 -23.48 -20.48 1.78
N HIS A 144 -23.88 -20.67 3.04
CA HIS A 144 -24.95 -19.91 3.69
C HIS A 144 -24.62 -18.41 3.68
N ARG A 145 -25.53 -17.60 3.15
CA ARG A 145 -25.41 -16.14 3.07
C ARG A 145 -26.54 -15.48 3.84
N LEU A 146 -26.23 -14.33 4.43
CA LEU A 146 -27.21 -13.46 5.08
C LEU A 146 -27.67 -12.37 4.11
N LYS A 147 -28.90 -11.87 4.30
CA LYS A 147 -29.38 -10.70 3.57
C LYS A 147 -28.55 -9.48 3.96
N MET A 148 -28.27 -8.60 3.00
CA MET A 148 -27.44 -7.41 3.25
C MET A 148 -28.04 -6.50 4.32
N SER A 149 -29.36 -6.35 4.39
CA SER A 149 -30.01 -5.59 5.45
C SER A 149 -29.71 -6.14 6.84
N LYS A 150 -29.72 -7.47 7.02
CA LYS A 150 -29.38 -8.11 8.30
C LYS A 150 -27.91 -7.98 8.66
N VAL A 151 -27.02 -8.04 7.68
CA VAL A 151 -25.59 -7.79 7.92
C VAL A 151 -25.36 -6.33 8.33
N ALA A 152 -25.95 -5.37 7.62
CA ALA A 152 -25.81 -3.95 7.92
C ALA A 152 -26.39 -3.60 9.30
N GLU A 153 -27.61 -4.03 9.61
CA GLU A 153 -28.25 -3.85 10.93
C GLU A 153 -27.36 -4.38 12.06
N SER A 154 -26.81 -5.60 11.90
CA SER A 154 -25.93 -6.22 12.89
C SER A 154 -24.64 -5.44 13.11
N LEU A 155 -23.97 -5.02 12.03
CA LEU A 155 -22.72 -4.24 12.12
C LEU A 155 -22.95 -2.86 12.76
N LEU A 156 -24.06 -2.20 12.43
CA LEU A 156 -24.43 -0.92 13.03
C LEU A 156 -24.71 -1.07 14.53
N ALA A 157 -25.54 -2.05 14.92
CA ALA A 157 -25.86 -2.30 16.32
C ALA A 157 -24.61 -2.67 17.13
N TYR A 158 -23.72 -3.50 16.59
CA TYR A 158 -22.44 -3.82 17.22
C TYR A 158 -21.58 -2.57 17.39
N THR A 159 -21.45 -1.74 16.35
CA THR A 159 -20.64 -0.51 16.44
C THR A 159 -21.20 0.47 17.47
N GLU A 160 -22.53 0.65 17.48
CA GLU A 160 -23.22 1.52 18.45
C GLU A 160 -23.04 1.04 19.89
N GLN A 161 -23.07 -0.28 20.12
CA GLN A 161 -22.85 -0.89 21.44
C GLN A 161 -21.47 -0.58 22.03
N TYR A 162 -20.43 -0.45 21.20
CA TYR A 162 -19.05 -0.16 21.62
C TYR A 162 -18.66 1.31 21.44
N LEU A 163 -19.57 2.17 21.00
CA LEU A 163 -19.26 3.57 20.70
C LEU A 163 -18.71 4.33 21.93
N GLU A 164 -19.29 4.09 23.11
CA GLU A 164 -18.83 4.68 24.38
C GLU A 164 -17.43 4.19 24.83
N TYR A 165 -16.93 3.10 24.23
CA TYR A 165 -15.66 2.46 24.58
C TYR A 165 -14.56 2.76 23.57
N ASP A 166 -14.84 3.50 22.49
CA ASP A 166 -13.87 3.88 21.47
C ASP A 166 -13.19 5.20 21.87
N PRO A 167 -11.89 5.20 22.23
CA PRO A 167 -11.17 6.40 22.66
C PRO A 167 -11.04 7.48 21.58
N PHE A 168 -11.29 7.15 20.30
CA PHE A 168 -11.29 8.14 19.20
C PHE A 168 -12.62 8.89 19.09
N LEU A 169 -13.72 8.29 19.56
CA LEU A 169 -15.06 8.88 19.48
C LEU A 169 -15.49 9.50 20.82
N VAL A 170 -15.20 8.82 21.92
CA VAL A 170 -15.53 9.26 23.28
C VAL A 170 -14.24 9.30 24.10
N PRO A 171 -13.87 10.47 24.68
CA PRO A 171 -12.67 10.56 25.51
C PRO A 171 -12.77 9.60 26.72
N PRO A 172 -11.74 8.78 26.97
CA PRO A 172 -11.71 7.90 28.12
C PRO A 172 -11.54 8.71 29.43
N ASP A 173 -12.07 8.18 30.52
CA ASP A 173 -11.97 8.74 31.87
C ASP A 173 -10.82 8.06 32.64
N PRO A 174 -9.84 8.79 33.22
CA PRO A 174 -9.78 10.25 33.38
C PRO A 174 -9.33 11.02 32.12
N SER A 175 -8.45 10.45 31.32
CA SER A 175 -7.98 11.08 30.09
C SER A 175 -7.32 10.06 29.16
N ASN A 176 -7.15 10.42 27.88
CA ASN A 176 -6.42 9.60 26.91
C ASN A 176 -4.90 9.74 27.16
N PRO A 177 -4.18 8.66 27.54
CA PRO A 177 -2.76 8.74 27.89
C PRO A 177 -1.86 9.29 26.78
N TRP A 178 -2.25 9.13 25.51
CA TRP A 178 -1.49 9.63 24.36
C TRP A 178 -1.62 11.15 24.16
N ILE A 179 -2.55 11.81 24.85
CA ILE A 179 -2.82 13.25 24.75
C ILE A 179 -2.39 13.97 26.02
N SER A 180 -2.65 13.37 27.19
CA SER A 180 -2.37 13.97 28.49
C SER A 180 -1.02 13.60 29.08
N ASP A 181 -0.31 12.64 28.50
CA ASP A 181 0.88 12.01 29.07
C ASP A 181 0.65 11.43 30.49
N ASP A 182 -0.60 11.11 30.83
CA ASP A 182 -1.02 10.50 32.09
C ASP A 182 -1.42 9.03 31.88
N THR A 183 -0.69 8.10 32.52
CA THR A 183 -0.91 6.66 32.38
C THR A 183 -1.99 6.09 33.29
N THR A 184 -2.64 6.93 34.10
CA THR A 184 -3.66 6.51 35.08
C THR A 184 -4.75 5.65 34.45
N PHE A 185 -5.26 5.99 33.27
CA PHE A 185 -6.27 5.18 32.57
C PHE A 185 -5.86 3.71 32.34
N TRP A 186 -4.61 3.47 31.94
CA TRP A 186 -4.12 2.09 31.73
C TRP A 186 -4.00 1.30 33.03
N GLU A 187 -3.65 1.98 34.14
CA GLU A 187 -3.59 1.36 35.46
C GLU A 187 -4.99 0.96 35.95
N LEU A 188 -6.01 1.79 35.71
CA LEU A 188 -7.41 1.45 36.01
C LEU A 188 -7.90 0.25 35.19
N GLU A 189 -7.61 0.22 33.88
CA GLU A 189 -8.02 -0.90 33.02
C GLU A 189 -7.31 -2.22 33.39
N ALA A 190 -6.07 -2.16 33.89
CA ALA A 190 -5.33 -3.32 34.39
C ALA A 190 -5.69 -3.72 35.83
N SER A 191 -6.47 -2.89 36.53
CA SER A 191 -6.85 -3.12 37.92
C SER A 191 -7.62 -4.44 38.10
N LYS A 192 -7.48 -5.05 39.27
CA LYS A 192 -8.30 -6.19 39.70
C LYS A 192 -9.70 -5.76 40.15
N GLU A 193 -9.89 -4.48 40.44
CA GLU A 193 -11.18 -3.87 40.77
C GLU A 193 -11.72 -3.18 39.52
N PRO A 194 -12.62 -3.83 38.76
CA PRO A 194 -13.08 -3.33 37.48
C PRO A 194 -14.05 -2.16 37.69
N GLY A 195 -13.86 -1.09 36.90
CA GLY A 195 -14.81 0.02 36.85
C GLY A 195 -16.17 -0.37 36.24
N GLN A 196 -17.18 0.49 36.41
CA GLN A 196 -18.54 0.20 35.96
C GLN A 196 -18.64 -0.06 34.45
N GLN A 197 -17.91 0.70 33.63
CA GLN A 197 -17.92 0.49 32.17
C GLN A 197 -17.35 -0.88 31.79
N ARG A 198 -16.22 -1.28 32.39
CA ARG A 198 -15.60 -2.59 32.16
C ARG A 198 -16.55 -3.74 32.50
N VAL A 199 -17.27 -3.65 33.62
CA VAL A 199 -18.28 -4.66 34.00
C VAL A 199 -19.50 -4.62 33.06
N LYS A 200 -19.99 -3.44 32.68
CA LYS A 200 -21.11 -3.28 31.73
C LYS A 200 -20.80 -3.96 30.39
N ARG A 201 -19.55 -3.88 29.94
CA ARG A 201 -19.06 -4.51 28.70
C ARG A 201 -19.15 -6.04 28.73
N TRP A 202 -18.95 -6.69 29.87
CA TRP A 202 -19.12 -8.15 29.99
C TRP A 202 -20.55 -8.59 29.64
N GLY A 203 -21.54 -7.72 29.88
CA GLY A 203 -22.94 -7.96 29.53
C GLY A 203 -23.25 -7.95 28.03
N PHE A 204 -22.29 -7.55 27.18
CA PHE A 204 -22.49 -7.53 25.72
C PHE A 204 -22.48 -8.92 25.11
N GLY A 205 -21.80 -9.87 25.75
CA GLY A 205 -21.74 -11.26 25.33
C GLY A 205 -20.74 -12.06 26.17
N MET A 206 -20.93 -13.38 26.17
CA MET A 206 -20.06 -14.29 26.92
C MET A 206 -18.58 -14.14 26.53
N ASP A 207 -18.29 -13.88 25.25
CA ASP A 207 -16.94 -13.62 24.77
C ASP A 207 -16.26 -12.43 25.47
N GLU A 208 -16.98 -11.36 25.82
CA GLU A 208 -16.39 -10.21 26.51
C GLU A 208 -16.03 -10.55 27.94
N ALA A 209 -16.91 -11.28 28.65
CA ALA A 209 -16.61 -11.77 29.99
C ALA A 209 -15.43 -12.75 30.00
N LEU A 210 -15.31 -13.62 28.99
CA LEU A 210 -14.24 -14.62 28.91
C LEU A 210 -12.88 -14.05 28.49
N LYS A 211 -12.86 -12.98 27.67
CA LYS A 211 -11.61 -12.27 27.31
C LYS A 211 -11.04 -11.50 28.50
N ASP A 212 -11.89 -10.97 29.36
CA ASP A 212 -11.48 -10.22 30.54
C ASP A 212 -11.04 -11.18 31.67
N PRO A 213 -9.80 -11.08 32.19
CA PRO A 213 -9.34 -11.96 33.27
C PRO A 213 -10.21 -11.89 34.53
N VAL A 214 -10.65 -10.68 34.90
CA VAL A 214 -11.51 -10.49 36.08
C VAL A 214 -12.94 -10.94 35.77
N GLY A 215 -13.43 -10.68 34.56
CA GLY A 215 -14.74 -11.17 34.10
C GLY A 215 -14.83 -12.69 34.14
N ARG A 216 -13.79 -13.38 33.68
CA ARG A 216 -13.69 -14.84 33.73
C ARG A 216 -13.62 -15.37 35.14
N GLU A 217 -12.86 -14.72 36.03
CA GLU A 217 -12.80 -15.10 37.46
C GLU A 217 -14.17 -14.97 38.13
N GLN A 218 -14.88 -13.86 37.91
CA GLN A 218 -16.23 -13.68 38.47
C GLN A 218 -17.22 -14.69 37.90
N PHE A 219 -17.15 -14.97 36.60
CA PHE A 219 -18.02 -15.97 35.99
C PHE A 219 -17.74 -17.38 36.52
N LEU A 220 -16.47 -17.77 36.68
CA LEU A 220 -16.10 -19.04 37.28
C LEU A 220 -16.57 -19.13 38.73
N LYS A 221 -16.35 -18.08 39.52
CA LYS A 221 -16.79 -18.01 40.93
C LYS A 221 -18.30 -18.19 41.07
N PHE A 222 -19.08 -17.58 40.16
CA PHE A 222 -20.52 -17.80 40.09
C PHE A 222 -20.86 -19.28 39.80
N LEU A 223 -20.24 -19.89 38.79
CA LEU A 223 -20.48 -21.29 38.46
C LEU A 223 -20.06 -22.25 39.58
N GLU A 224 -18.99 -21.95 40.32
CA GLU A 224 -18.57 -22.73 41.49
C GLU A 224 -19.59 -22.64 42.63
N SER A 225 -20.20 -21.47 42.85
CA SER A 225 -21.28 -21.33 43.84
C SER A 225 -22.54 -22.11 43.49
N GLU A 226 -22.76 -22.39 42.20
CA GLU A 226 -23.85 -23.20 41.67
C GLU A 226 -23.43 -24.66 41.40
N PHE A 227 -22.25 -25.08 41.88
CA PHE A 227 -21.67 -26.42 41.68
C PHE A 227 -21.66 -26.88 40.20
N SER A 228 -21.48 -25.95 39.27
CA SER A 228 -21.67 -26.15 37.82
C SER A 228 -20.49 -25.63 36.98
N SER A 229 -19.27 -25.59 37.53
CA SER A 229 -18.08 -25.03 36.88
C SER A 229 -17.36 -25.97 35.90
N GLU A 230 -17.85 -27.21 35.72
CA GLU A 230 -17.20 -28.28 34.96
C GLU A 230 -16.86 -27.91 33.51
N ASN A 231 -17.71 -27.11 32.87
CA ASN A 231 -17.55 -26.73 31.46
C ASN A 231 -16.53 -25.61 31.22
N LEU A 232 -16.18 -24.84 32.25
CA LEU A 232 -15.31 -23.66 32.13
C LEU A 232 -13.89 -23.88 32.67
N ARG A 233 -13.73 -24.85 33.58
CA ARG A 233 -12.49 -25.18 34.26
C ARG A 233 -11.38 -25.61 33.30
#